data_AF-A0A100JWU1-F1
#
_entry.id   AF-A0A100JWU1-F1
#
_cell.length_a   1.000
_cell.length_b   1.000
_cell.length_c   1.000
_cell.angle_alpha   90.00
_cell.angle_beta   90.00
_cell.angle_gamma   90.00
#
_symmetry.space_group_name_H-M   'P 1'
#
loop_
_entity.id
_entity.type
_entity.pdbx_description
1 polymer ?
#
loop_
_entity_poly.entity_id
_entity_poly.type
_entity_poly.pdbx_seq_one_letter_code
_entity_poly.pdbx_strand_id
1 'polypeptide(L)'
;MVPSIDVLDRLTRALDLDEPTIRGVRELLDAVMAAPDADPSADEVTPAAGTTVDDEIRSAQLVRSFQCVVLPALLQTAEYARQVFVSAPNSTPDAVGRAVAARIERQSVLYEPGRESVFVLTEAVLRTWPGSPALMLAQLDRLLAVESLSTVRLGVIPWRRPVPVLPRHGFTLCDRRAVVLETFDRERVSDDSVELAAFAETFVRFEEAAIFGDEVRELLLRVMADFRNLGDLLTR
;
A
#
# COMPACT_ATOMS: atom_id res chain seq x y z
N MET A 1 5.24 22.53 -8.09
CA MET A 1 4.35 23.68 -8.33
C MET A 1 5.18 24.78 -8.94
N VAL A 2 4.93 25.12 -10.20
CA VAL A 2 5.68 26.16 -10.94
C VAL A 2 5.03 27.52 -10.64
N PRO A 3 5.81 28.56 -10.26
CA PRO A 3 5.26 29.88 -9.98
C PRO A 3 4.69 30.54 -11.25
N SER A 4 3.58 31.28 -11.13
CA SER A 4 3.03 32.04 -12.25
C SER A 4 3.96 33.20 -12.64
N ILE A 5 3.78 33.70 -13.87
CA ILE A 5 4.61 34.81 -14.39
C ILE A 5 4.50 36.08 -13.54
N ASP A 6 3.33 36.34 -12.96
CA ASP A 6 3.11 37.43 -12.01
C ASP A 6 3.90 37.28 -10.70
N VAL A 7 4.05 36.03 -10.23
CA VAL A 7 4.89 35.75 -9.05
C VAL A 7 6.36 35.91 -9.39
N LEU A 8 6.78 35.44 -10.57
CA LEU A 8 8.15 35.61 -11.03
C LEU A 8 8.53 37.10 -11.15
N ASP A 9 7.66 37.92 -11.73
CA ASP A 9 7.89 39.35 -11.90
C ASP A 9 7.97 40.15 -10.59
N ARG A 10 7.33 39.64 -9.53
CA ARG A 10 7.46 40.22 -8.18
C ARG A 10 8.77 39.81 -7.53
N LEU A 11 9.20 38.56 -7.73
CA LEU A 11 10.46 38.03 -7.19
C LEU A 11 11.67 38.68 -7.85
N THR A 12 11.67 38.81 -9.17
CA THR A 12 12.78 39.43 -9.92
C THR A 12 13.01 40.88 -9.50
N ARG A 13 11.92 41.63 -9.29
CA ARG A 13 11.96 43.00 -8.71
C ARG A 13 12.43 43.01 -7.26
N ALA A 14 11.99 42.06 -6.44
CA ALA A 14 12.38 42.00 -5.03
C ALA A 14 13.86 41.64 -4.84
N LEU A 15 14.44 40.90 -5.79
CA LEU A 15 15.83 40.44 -5.79
C LEU A 15 16.79 41.38 -6.55
N ASP A 16 16.28 42.48 -7.11
CA ASP A 16 17.05 43.47 -7.89
C ASP A 16 17.91 42.83 -9.00
N LEU A 17 17.31 41.88 -9.72
CA LEU A 17 18.00 41.15 -10.78
C LEU A 17 18.19 42.02 -12.02
N ASP A 18 19.31 41.85 -12.71
CA ASP A 18 19.57 42.55 -13.96
C ASP A 18 18.74 41.99 -15.13
N GLU A 19 18.50 42.84 -16.14
CA GLU A 19 17.67 42.51 -17.31
C GLU A 19 18.11 41.22 -18.05
N PRO A 20 19.42 40.92 -18.19
CA PRO A 20 19.88 39.65 -18.75
C PRO A 20 19.45 38.44 -17.91
N THR A 21 19.56 38.52 -16.58
CA THR A 21 19.16 37.43 -15.68
C THR A 21 17.65 37.25 -15.67
N ILE A 22 16.88 38.34 -15.68
CA ILE A 22 15.40 38.30 -15.76
C ILE A 22 14.96 37.56 -17.03
N ARG A 23 15.58 37.87 -18.17
CA ARG A 23 15.30 37.20 -19.44
C ARG A 23 15.62 35.71 -19.37
N GLY A 24 16.79 35.35 -18.85
CA GLY A 24 17.19 33.95 -18.69
C GLY A 24 16.23 33.15 -17.80
N VAL A 25 15.76 33.73 -16.69
CA VAL A 25 14.81 33.06 -15.79
C VAL A 25 13.43 32.89 -16.45
N ARG A 26 12.97 33.87 -17.24
CA ARG A 26 11.72 33.74 -18.02
C ARG A 26 11.83 32.67 -19.10
N GLU A 27 12.93 32.63 -19.84
CA GLU A 27 13.18 31.59 -20.85
C GLU A 27 13.24 30.19 -20.22
N LEU A 28 13.84 30.06 -19.04
CA LEU A 28 13.84 28.80 -18.28
C LEU A 28 12.43 28.42 -17.79
N LEU A 29 11.63 29.38 -17.34
CA LEU A 29 10.24 29.15 -16.94
C LEU A 29 9.40 28.67 -18.12
N ASP A 30 9.51 29.35 -19.27
CA ASP A 30 8.81 28.96 -20.50
C ASP A 30 9.28 27.58 -20.98
N ALA A 31 10.57 27.27 -20.88
CA ALA A 31 11.10 25.94 -21.19
C ALA A 31 10.56 24.86 -20.25
N VAL A 32 10.41 25.13 -18.94
CA VAL A 32 9.83 24.19 -17.96
C VAL A 32 8.33 24.00 -18.19
N MET A 33 7.60 25.06 -18.58
CA MET A 33 6.16 25.00 -18.86
C MET A 33 5.85 24.37 -20.23
N ALA A 34 6.75 24.50 -21.21
CA ALA A 34 6.62 23.93 -22.55
C ALA A 34 7.23 22.52 -22.66
N ALA A 35 8.09 22.12 -21.72
CA ALA A 35 8.49 20.73 -21.61
C ALA A 35 7.22 19.90 -21.35
N PRO A 36 6.95 18.83 -22.13
CA PRO A 36 5.97 17.84 -21.70
C PRO A 36 6.35 17.43 -20.28
N ASP A 37 5.38 17.24 -19.39
CA ASP A 37 5.64 16.74 -18.03
C ASP A 37 6.63 15.59 -18.17
N ALA A 38 7.90 15.86 -17.86
CA ALA A 38 8.91 14.85 -17.75
C ALA A 38 8.59 14.20 -16.42
N ASP A 39 7.51 13.42 -16.42
CA ASP A 39 7.33 12.37 -15.45
C ASP A 39 8.61 11.55 -15.56
N PRO A 40 9.46 11.52 -14.51
CA PRO A 40 10.62 10.65 -14.50
C PRO A 40 10.23 9.17 -14.63
N SER A 41 8.92 8.85 -14.65
CA SER A 41 8.37 7.51 -14.76
C SER A 41 7.69 7.16 -16.09
N ALA A 42 7.71 8.03 -17.12
CA ALA A 42 7.08 7.71 -18.40
C ALA A 42 8.01 7.04 -19.44
N ASP A 43 9.33 7.17 -19.32
CA ASP A 43 10.30 6.45 -20.14
C ASP A 43 11.39 5.85 -19.26
N GLU A 44 11.07 4.73 -18.61
CA GLU A 44 11.98 3.62 -18.34
C GLU A 44 11.15 2.46 -17.75
N VAL A 45 10.69 1.56 -18.62
CA VAL A 45 10.68 0.13 -18.26
C VAL A 45 12.13 -0.35 -18.33
N THR A 46 12.98 0.28 -17.51
CA THR A 46 14.25 -0.27 -17.09
C THR A 46 14.03 -0.50 -15.60
N PRO A 47 13.99 -1.75 -15.11
CA PRO A 47 14.11 -1.93 -13.68
C PRO A 47 15.46 -1.31 -13.31
N ALA A 48 15.42 -0.16 -12.62
CA ALA A 48 16.58 0.31 -11.89
C ALA A 48 17.13 -0.90 -11.12
N ALA A 49 18.44 -1.08 -11.12
CA ALA A 49 19.13 -2.19 -10.47
C ALA A 49 18.98 -2.10 -8.93
N GLY A 50 17.75 -2.20 -8.44
CA GLY A 50 17.30 -2.15 -7.07
C GLY A 50 16.35 -3.32 -6.84
N THR A 51 16.47 -3.94 -5.68
CA THR A 51 15.72 -5.13 -5.28
C THR A 51 14.22 -4.91 -5.46
N THR A 52 13.53 -5.84 -6.11
CA THR A 52 12.07 -5.73 -6.25
C THR A 52 11.40 -6.06 -4.93
N VAL A 53 10.17 -5.57 -4.72
CA VAL A 53 9.34 -5.98 -3.57
C VAL A 53 9.22 -7.50 -3.50
N ASP A 54 9.13 -8.14 -4.66
CA ASP A 54 9.01 -9.59 -4.80
C ASP A 54 10.27 -10.29 -4.27
N ASP A 55 11.46 -9.74 -4.55
CA ASP A 55 12.73 -10.28 -4.09
C ASP A 55 12.89 -10.11 -2.56
N GLU A 56 12.52 -8.96 -2.00
CA GLU A 56 12.59 -8.75 -0.54
C GLU A 56 11.61 -9.67 0.20
N ILE A 57 10.35 -9.77 -0.24
CA ILE A 57 9.37 -10.66 0.37
C ILE A 57 9.78 -12.12 0.23
N ARG A 58 10.24 -12.54 -0.95
CA ARG A 58 10.66 -13.93 -1.19
C ARG A 58 11.96 -14.29 -0.49
N SER A 59 12.82 -13.34 -0.16
CA SER A 59 14.05 -13.63 0.60
C SER A 59 13.86 -13.55 2.13
N ALA A 60 12.80 -12.90 2.61
CA ALA A 60 12.57 -12.67 4.04
C ALA A 60 12.08 -13.91 4.81
N GLN A 61 12.71 -14.21 5.95
CA GLN A 61 12.23 -15.27 6.85
C GLN A 61 11.04 -14.80 7.69
N LEU A 62 11.00 -13.51 8.01
CA LEU A 62 9.95 -12.85 8.77
C LEU A 62 9.39 -11.68 7.96
N VAL A 63 8.10 -11.76 7.62
CA VAL A 63 7.35 -10.68 7.00
C VAL A 63 6.39 -10.10 8.02
N ARG A 64 6.44 -8.80 8.28
CA ARG A 64 5.52 -8.11 9.19
C ARG A 64 4.82 -6.98 8.46
N SER A 65 3.51 -7.06 8.27
CA SER A 65 2.76 -6.07 7.50
C SER A 65 1.68 -5.42 8.34
N PHE A 66 1.68 -4.08 8.39
CA PHE A 66 0.60 -3.30 8.97
C PHE A 66 -0.22 -2.64 7.86
N GLN A 67 -1.55 -2.76 7.92
CA GLN A 67 -2.44 -2.12 6.96
C GLN A 67 -3.64 -1.45 7.62
N CYS A 68 -4.01 -0.28 7.10
CA CYS A 68 -5.11 0.53 7.64
C CYS A 68 -6.18 0.94 6.62
N VAL A 69 -5.99 0.66 5.32
CA VAL A 69 -6.95 1.00 4.27
C VAL A 69 -7.23 -0.19 3.33
N VAL A 70 -6.17 -0.83 2.83
CA VAL A 70 -6.25 -1.93 1.85
C VAL A 70 -5.68 -3.20 2.47
N LEU A 71 -6.23 -4.37 2.15
CA LEU A 71 -5.68 -5.63 2.64
C LEU A 71 -4.24 -5.84 2.18
N PRO A 72 -3.36 -6.48 2.98
CA PRO A 72 -2.01 -6.79 2.55
C PRO A 72 -2.04 -7.61 1.26
N ALA A 73 -1.22 -7.26 0.27
CA ALA A 73 -1.18 -7.94 -1.03
C ALA A 73 -1.08 -9.48 -0.94
N LEU A 74 -0.36 -9.99 0.08
CA LEU A 74 -0.21 -11.42 0.35
C LEU A 74 -1.51 -12.12 0.78
N LEU A 75 -2.49 -11.38 1.29
CA LEU A 75 -3.76 -11.91 1.78
C LEU A 75 -4.92 -11.73 0.77
N GLN A 76 -4.71 -11.00 -0.31
CA GLN A 76 -5.76 -10.64 -1.26
C GLN A 76 -6.21 -11.84 -2.10
N THR A 77 -7.50 -11.96 -2.41
CA THR A 77 -7.97 -12.84 -3.49
C THR A 77 -7.62 -12.20 -4.83
N ALA A 78 -7.60 -12.99 -5.90
CA ALA A 78 -7.35 -12.48 -7.25
C ALA A 78 -8.36 -11.38 -7.65
N GLU A 79 -9.61 -11.51 -7.21
CA GLU A 79 -10.65 -10.52 -7.48
C GLU A 79 -10.44 -9.23 -6.70
N TYR A 80 -10.06 -9.30 -5.41
CA TYR A 80 -9.71 -8.11 -4.62
C TYR A 80 -8.48 -7.40 -5.22
N ALA A 81 -7.43 -8.17 -5.55
CA ALA A 81 -6.22 -7.63 -6.19
C ALA A 81 -6.54 -6.92 -7.51
N ARG A 82 -7.44 -7.47 -8.32
CA ARG A 82 -7.90 -6.83 -9.55
C ARG A 82 -8.51 -5.46 -9.29
N GLN A 83 -9.33 -5.32 -8.25
CA GLN A 83 -9.94 -4.04 -7.91
C GLN A 83 -8.90 -2.99 -7.49
N VAL A 84 -7.88 -3.40 -6.73
CA VAL A 84 -6.75 -2.53 -6.37
C VAL A 84 -6.07 -1.99 -7.63
N PHE A 85 -5.71 -2.86 -8.58
CA PHE A 85 -5.02 -2.44 -9.80
C PHE A 85 -5.90 -1.65 -10.78
N VAL A 86 -7.20 -1.94 -10.86
CA VAL A 86 -8.13 -1.14 -11.69
C VAL A 86 -8.27 0.27 -11.15
N SER A 87 -8.21 0.45 -9.83
CA SER A 87 -8.27 1.77 -9.19
C SER A 87 -6.99 2.59 -9.33
N ALA A 88 -5.89 1.98 -9.78
CA ALA A 88 -4.62 2.68 -9.97
C ALA A 88 -4.68 3.61 -11.21
N PRO A 89 -3.98 4.76 -11.18
CA PRO A 89 -3.83 5.62 -12.34
C PRO A 89 -3.25 4.86 -13.54
N ASN A 90 -3.70 5.17 -14.76
CA ASN A 90 -3.18 4.62 -16.02
C ASN A 90 -3.29 3.07 -16.17
N SER A 91 -4.24 2.44 -15.48
CA SER A 91 -4.42 0.98 -15.57
C SER A 91 -4.94 0.54 -16.95
N THR A 92 -4.33 -0.52 -17.50
CA THR A 92 -4.82 -1.21 -18.72
C THR A 92 -5.21 -2.65 -18.38
N PRO A 93 -6.20 -3.25 -19.06
CA PRO A 93 -6.64 -4.61 -18.76
C PRO A 93 -5.51 -5.65 -18.76
N ASP A 94 -4.58 -5.55 -19.71
CA ASP A 94 -3.44 -6.47 -19.82
C ASP A 94 -2.42 -6.27 -18.69
N ALA A 95 -2.14 -5.02 -18.31
CA ALA A 95 -1.26 -4.73 -17.18
C ALA A 95 -1.86 -5.23 -15.86
N VAL A 96 -3.16 -5.03 -15.67
CA VAL A 96 -3.90 -5.53 -14.50
C VAL A 96 -3.82 -7.06 -14.42
N GLY A 97 -4.05 -7.77 -15.53
CA GLY A 97 -3.97 -9.23 -15.57
C GLY A 97 -2.61 -9.77 -15.14
N ARG A 98 -1.52 -9.19 -15.66
CA ARG A 98 -0.14 -9.57 -15.29
C ARG A 98 0.16 -9.25 -13.82
N ALA A 99 -0.23 -8.07 -13.34
CA ALA A 99 0.02 -7.64 -11.97
C ALA A 99 -0.73 -8.51 -10.94
N VAL A 100 -1.98 -8.90 -11.25
CA VAL A 100 -2.73 -9.86 -10.42
C VAL A 100 -2.04 -11.21 -10.38
N ALA A 101 -1.60 -11.74 -11.53
CA ALA A 101 -0.91 -13.03 -11.57
C ALA A 101 0.37 -13.04 -10.72
N ALA A 102 1.22 -12.02 -10.87
CA ALA A 102 2.44 -11.87 -10.06
C ALA A 102 2.13 -11.77 -8.56
N ARG A 103 1.10 -10.99 -8.20
CA ARG A 103 0.66 -10.85 -6.80
C ARG A 103 0.16 -12.16 -6.20
N ILE A 104 -0.56 -12.98 -6.97
CA ILE A 104 -1.03 -14.31 -6.51
C ILE A 104 0.12 -15.30 -6.40
N GLU A 105 1.07 -15.29 -7.34
CA GLU A 105 2.25 -16.15 -7.27
C GLU A 105 3.06 -15.92 -5.99
N ARG A 106 3.21 -14.66 -5.58
CA ARG A 106 3.88 -14.29 -4.31
C ARG A 106 3.23 -14.88 -3.07
N GLN A 107 1.94 -15.21 -3.09
CA GLN A 107 1.26 -15.74 -1.90
C GLN A 107 1.72 -17.14 -1.51
N SER A 108 2.44 -17.83 -2.40
CA SER A 108 3.08 -19.11 -2.09
C SER A 108 3.98 -19.04 -0.86
N VAL A 109 4.61 -17.89 -0.58
CA VAL A 109 5.49 -17.69 0.60
C VAL A 109 4.78 -17.92 1.93
N LEU A 110 3.45 -17.76 1.99
CA LEU A 110 2.67 -18.01 3.20
C LEU A 110 2.67 -19.48 3.61
N TYR A 111 2.95 -20.39 2.67
CA TYR A 111 2.89 -21.83 2.88
C TYR A 111 4.27 -22.46 3.05
N GLU A 112 5.34 -21.68 2.93
CA GLU A 112 6.72 -22.17 3.03
C GLU A 112 7.10 -22.44 4.50
N PRO A 113 7.50 -23.68 4.85
CA PRO A 113 7.97 -24.00 6.19
C PRO A 113 9.21 -23.18 6.57
N GLY A 114 9.28 -22.74 7.83
CA GLY A 114 10.41 -21.95 8.34
C GLY A 114 10.29 -20.44 8.08
N ARG A 115 9.19 -19.99 7.45
CA ARG A 115 8.82 -18.57 7.38
C ARG A 115 7.73 -18.23 8.39
N GLU A 116 7.75 -16.98 8.81
CA GLU A 116 6.72 -16.39 9.65
C GLU A 116 6.18 -15.12 8.99
N SER A 117 4.85 -14.98 8.94
CA SER A 117 4.18 -13.80 8.42
C SER A 117 3.20 -13.26 9.47
N VAL A 118 3.46 -12.05 9.95
CA VAL A 118 2.59 -11.37 10.92
C VAL A 118 1.88 -10.22 10.23
N PHE A 119 0.56 -10.25 10.23
CA PHE A 119 -0.28 -9.21 9.65
C PHE A 119 -1.05 -8.50 10.75
N VAL A 120 -0.97 -7.18 10.82
CA VAL A 120 -1.79 -6.37 11.73
C VAL A 120 -2.64 -5.43 10.90
N LEU A 121 -3.95 -5.55 11.03
CA LEU A 121 -4.92 -4.77 10.28
C LEU A 121 -5.70 -3.85 11.21
N THR A 122 -6.10 -2.66 10.78
CA THR A 122 -7.25 -2.01 11.44
C THR A 122 -8.53 -2.65 10.94
N GLU A 123 -9.58 -2.72 11.78
CA GLU A 123 -10.89 -3.23 11.34
C GLU A 123 -11.47 -2.47 10.14
N ALA A 124 -11.08 -1.20 9.94
CA ALA A 124 -11.47 -0.42 8.76
C ALA A 124 -11.12 -1.14 7.44
N VAL A 125 -9.98 -1.83 7.37
CA VAL A 125 -9.55 -2.59 6.18
C VAL A 125 -10.57 -3.68 5.82
N LEU A 126 -11.21 -4.29 6.81
CA LEU A 126 -12.21 -5.33 6.62
C LEU A 126 -13.57 -4.77 6.17
N ARG A 127 -13.77 -3.45 6.34
CA ARG A 127 -15.02 -2.74 6.05
C ARG A 127 -14.91 -1.77 4.88
N THR A 128 -13.72 -1.53 4.35
CA THR A 128 -13.50 -0.81 3.09
C THR A 128 -13.55 -1.80 1.94
N TRP A 129 -14.60 -1.72 1.10
CA TRP A 129 -14.82 -2.71 0.05
C TRP A 129 -14.89 -2.11 -1.36
N PRO A 130 -14.30 -2.80 -2.35
CA PRO A 130 -14.39 -2.40 -3.75
C PRO A 130 -15.64 -3.02 -4.41
N GLY A 131 -16.75 -2.29 -4.38
CA GLY A 131 -17.92 -2.58 -5.22
C GLY A 131 -18.93 -3.60 -4.68
N SER A 132 -18.56 -4.88 -4.54
CA SER A 132 -19.53 -5.97 -4.27
C SER A 132 -19.38 -6.62 -2.89
N PRO A 133 -20.50 -6.85 -2.15
CA PRO A 133 -20.48 -7.64 -0.92
C PRO A 133 -19.98 -9.08 -1.13
N ALA A 134 -20.28 -9.70 -2.28
CA ALA A 134 -19.87 -11.07 -2.57
C ALA A 134 -18.34 -11.20 -2.69
N LEU A 135 -17.68 -10.20 -3.29
CA LEU A 135 -16.22 -10.12 -3.38
C LEU A 135 -15.59 -10.09 -1.98
N MET A 136 -16.14 -9.27 -1.09
CA MET A 136 -15.64 -9.19 0.29
C MET A 136 -15.91 -10.45 1.09
N LEU A 137 -17.02 -11.14 0.89
CA LEU A 137 -17.27 -12.43 1.54
C LEU A 137 -16.20 -13.45 1.15
N ALA A 138 -15.88 -13.58 -0.14
CA ALA A 138 -14.81 -14.45 -0.61
C ALA A 138 -13.44 -14.04 -0.04
N GLN A 139 -13.18 -12.73 0.09
CA GLN A 139 -11.97 -12.20 0.70
C GLN A 139 -11.88 -12.52 2.21
N LEU A 140 -12.99 -12.43 2.94
CA LEU A 140 -13.04 -12.76 4.38
C LEU A 140 -12.91 -14.26 4.62
N ASP A 141 -13.48 -15.10 3.75
CA ASP A 141 -13.26 -16.55 3.74
C ASP A 141 -11.77 -16.87 3.56
N ARG A 142 -11.09 -16.16 2.65
CA ARG A 142 -9.64 -16.28 2.49
C ARG A 142 -8.88 -15.94 3.78
N LEU A 143 -9.30 -14.89 4.51
CA LEU A 143 -8.70 -14.53 5.80
C LEU A 143 -8.87 -15.62 6.86
N LEU A 144 -10.05 -16.24 6.95
CA LEU A 144 -10.29 -17.38 7.84
C LEU A 144 -9.43 -18.61 7.51
N ALA A 145 -9.08 -18.79 6.23
CA ALA A 145 -8.24 -19.88 5.77
C ALA A 145 -6.74 -19.64 5.98
N VAL A 146 -6.26 -18.38 5.89
CA VAL A 146 -4.84 -18.06 6.19
C VAL A 146 -4.57 -18.01 7.68
N GLU A 147 -5.53 -17.57 8.49
CA GLU A 147 -5.34 -17.45 9.94
C GLU A 147 -5.15 -18.81 10.62
N SER A 148 -5.60 -19.90 10.00
CA SER A 148 -5.33 -21.26 10.47
C SER A 148 -3.95 -21.81 10.09
N LEU A 149 -3.14 -21.07 9.32
CA LEU A 149 -1.78 -21.50 8.95
C LEU A 149 -0.82 -21.25 10.11
N SER A 150 0.00 -22.24 10.46
CA SER A 150 1.01 -22.12 11.52
C SER A 150 2.10 -21.09 11.23
N THR A 151 2.27 -20.72 9.96
CA THR A 151 3.22 -19.72 9.46
C THR A 151 2.64 -18.30 9.49
N VAL A 152 1.36 -18.13 9.83
CA VAL A 152 0.65 -16.85 9.76
C VAL A 152 0.12 -16.46 11.14
N ARG A 153 0.38 -15.22 11.55
CA ARG A 153 -0.29 -14.56 12.68
C ARG A 153 -1.11 -13.40 12.14
N LEU A 154 -2.43 -13.51 12.23
CA LEU A 154 -3.34 -12.44 11.83
C LEU A 154 -3.87 -11.71 13.07
N GLY A 155 -3.53 -10.42 13.15
CA GLY A 155 -4.01 -9.50 14.16
C GLY A 155 -4.92 -8.44 13.58
N VAL A 156 -5.94 -8.05 14.34
CA VAL A 156 -6.83 -6.93 13.97
C VAL A 156 -6.93 -5.95 15.13
N ILE A 157 -6.83 -4.65 14.88
CA ILE A 157 -7.16 -3.59 15.84
C ILE A 157 -8.64 -3.27 15.64
N PRO A 158 -9.53 -3.68 16.57
CA PRO A 158 -10.96 -3.43 16.45
C PRO A 158 -11.25 -1.94 16.52
N TRP A 159 -12.33 -1.47 15.88
CA TRP A 159 -12.72 -0.05 15.90
C TRP A 159 -12.98 0.49 17.32
N ARG A 160 -13.27 -0.43 18.26
CA ARG A 160 -13.53 -0.14 19.68
C ARG A 160 -12.25 0.06 20.50
N ARG A 161 -11.06 -0.15 19.92
CA ARG A 161 -9.77 0.08 20.57
C ARG A 161 -9.11 1.34 19.99
N PRO A 162 -8.57 2.23 20.85
CA PRO A 162 -7.74 3.33 20.38
C PRO A 162 -6.53 2.81 19.61
N VAL A 163 -6.20 3.45 18.49
CA VAL A 163 -4.94 3.19 17.80
C VAL A 163 -3.78 3.88 18.55
N PRO A 164 -2.63 3.20 18.71
CA PRO A 164 -1.50 3.75 19.46
C PRO A 164 -0.79 4.88 18.71
N VAL A 165 -0.89 4.87 17.38
CA VAL A 165 -0.36 5.87 16.44
C VAL A 165 -1.42 6.05 15.36
N LEU A 166 -1.68 7.28 14.92
CA LEU A 166 -2.60 7.49 13.80
C LEU A 166 -1.98 6.94 12.51
N PRO A 167 -2.58 5.92 11.90
CA PRO A 167 -2.02 5.32 10.70
C PRO A 167 -2.32 6.20 9.49
N ARG A 168 -1.28 6.54 8.73
CA ARG A 168 -1.38 7.35 7.50
C ARG A 168 -1.38 6.50 6.24
N HIS A 169 -0.67 5.38 6.29
CA HIS A 169 -0.55 4.39 5.23
C HIS A 169 -0.13 3.05 5.85
N GLY A 170 -0.25 1.97 5.07
CA GLY A 170 0.32 0.67 5.43
C GLY A 170 1.81 0.59 5.14
N PHE A 171 2.44 -0.48 5.62
CA PHE A 171 3.84 -0.81 5.34
C PHE A 171 4.11 -2.30 5.60
N THR A 172 5.16 -2.84 5.00
CA THR A 172 5.61 -4.22 5.19
C THR A 172 7.10 -4.25 5.49
N LEU A 173 7.47 -4.83 6.62
CA LEU A 173 8.86 -5.10 7.00
C LEU A 173 9.26 -6.50 6.53
N CYS A 174 10.38 -6.57 5.84
CA CYS A 174 11.05 -7.80 5.41
C CYS A 174 12.30 -7.97 6.27
N ASP A 175 12.24 -8.89 7.23
CA ASP A 175 13.23 -9.10 8.29
C ASP A 175 13.60 -7.79 9.02
N ARG A 176 14.90 -7.49 9.09
CA ARG A 176 15.49 -6.20 9.50
C ARG A 176 16.24 -5.57 8.33
N ARG A 177 15.83 -5.91 7.10
CA ARG A 177 16.56 -5.59 5.86
C ARG A 177 15.87 -4.52 5.04
N ALA A 178 14.55 -4.60 4.90
CA ALA A 178 13.80 -3.66 4.07
C ALA A 178 12.42 -3.34 4.64
N VAL A 179 11.97 -2.11 4.39
CA VAL A 179 10.57 -1.70 4.51
C VAL A 179 10.01 -1.41 3.13
N VAL A 180 8.81 -1.93 2.87
CA VAL A 180 8.06 -1.75 1.64
C VAL A 180 6.83 -0.89 1.92
N LEU A 181 6.67 0.18 1.15
CA LEU A 181 5.47 1.01 1.13
C LEU A 181 4.78 0.87 -0.23
N GLU A 182 3.48 0.58 -0.21
CA GLU A 182 2.66 0.61 -1.42
C GLU A 182 1.97 1.98 -1.51
N THR A 183 2.26 2.74 -2.57
CA THR A 183 1.58 3.99 -2.91
C THR A 183 0.64 3.74 -4.10
N PHE A 184 -0.16 4.74 -4.47
CA PHE A 184 -1.12 4.61 -5.58
C PHE A 184 -0.44 4.40 -6.93
N ASP A 185 0.74 4.96 -7.12
CA ASP A 185 1.49 4.95 -8.38
C ASP A 185 2.58 3.89 -8.43
N ARG A 186 3.17 3.51 -7.27
CA ARG A 186 4.30 2.58 -7.23
C ARG A 186 4.43 1.87 -5.88
N GLU A 187 5.31 0.88 -5.84
CA GLU A 187 5.82 0.35 -4.58
C GLU A 187 7.21 0.98 -4.31
N ARG A 188 7.51 1.31 -3.06
CA ARG A 188 8.82 1.83 -2.62
C ARG A 188 9.44 0.85 -1.65
N VAL A 189 10.67 0.42 -1.93
CA VAL A 189 11.52 -0.34 -1.03
C VAL A 189 12.57 0.59 -0.41
N SER A 190 12.81 0.46 0.89
CA SER A 190 13.87 1.19 1.59
C SER A 190 14.62 0.25 2.53
N ASP A 191 15.94 0.29 2.47
CA ASP A 191 16.86 -0.43 3.35
C ASP A 191 17.54 0.50 4.38
N ASP A 192 17.06 1.75 4.50
CA ASP A 192 17.60 2.71 5.46
C ASP A 192 17.35 2.24 6.91
N SER A 193 18.44 2.04 7.64
CA SER A 193 18.42 1.46 8.99
C SER A 193 17.65 2.30 10.02
N VAL A 194 17.62 3.63 9.87
CA VAL A 194 16.91 4.54 10.78
C VAL A 194 15.42 4.47 10.52
N GLU A 195 15.03 4.50 9.25
CA GLU A 195 13.65 4.30 8.80
C GLU A 195 13.13 2.92 9.23
N LEU A 196 13.89 1.85 8.98
CA LEU A 196 13.59 0.48 9.40
C LEU A 196 13.31 0.38 10.90
N ALA A 197 14.16 0.98 11.73
CA ALA A 197 13.99 0.98 13.18
C ALA A 197 12.69 1.67 13.61
N ALA A 198 12.38 2.83 13.01
CA ALA A 198 11.17 3.57 13.30
C ALA A 198 9.89 2.80 12.90
N PHE A 199 9.88 2.15 11.74
CA PHE A 199 8.76 1.31 11.30
C PHE A 199 8.63 0.04 12.16
N ALA A 200 9.73 -0.58 12.57
CA ALA A 200 9.72 -1.73 13.46
C ALA A 200 9.14 -1.39 14.84
N GLU A 201 9.53 -0.26 15.44
CA GLU A 201 8.96 0.22 16.70
C GLU A 201 7.46 0.53 16.55
N THR A 202 7.09 1.18 15.46
CA THR A 202 5.69 1.49 15.16
C THR A 202 4.85 0.22 14.99
N PHE A 203 5.39 -0.81 14.34
CA PHE A 203 4.72 -2.10 14.16
C PHE A 203 4.42 -2.76 15.51
N VAL A 204 5.39 -2.79 16.43
CA VAL A 204 5.21 -3.39 17.76
C VAL A 204 4.04 -2.74 18.49
N ARG A 205 3.92 -1.41 18.43
CA ARG A 205 2.79 -0.69 19.05
C ARG A 205 1.45 -1.14 18.46
N PHE A 206 1.36 -1.27 17.13
CA PHE A 206 0.14 -1.76 16.48
C PHE A 206 -0.16 -3.22 16.84
N GLU A 207 0.87 -4.07 16.92
CA GLU A 207 0.74 -5.46 17.32
C GLU A 207 0.18 -5.59 18.74
N GLU A 208 0.70 -4.81 19.70
CA GLU A 208 0.22 -4.77 21.09
C GLU A 208 -1.23 -4.32 21.22
N ALA A 209 -1.71 -3.47 20.30
CA ALA A 209 -3.10 -2.99 20.30
C ALA A 209 -4.08 -4.01 19.67
N ALA A 210 -3.59 -4.97 18.88
CA ALA A 210 -4.39 -5.90 18.12
C ALA A 210 -4.95 -7.06 18.98
N ILE A 211 -6.07 -7.63 18.53
CA ILE A 211 -6.55 -8.96 18.93
C ILE A 211 -6.01 -10.01 17.96
N PHE A 212 -5.87 -11.26 18.42
CA PHE A 212 -5.37 -12.39 17.64
C PHE A 212 -6.21 -13.65 17.88
N GLY A 213 -6.02 -14.68 17.06
CA GLY A 213 -6.62 -16.01 17.24
C GLY A 213 -8.15 -15.99 17.22
N ASP A 214 -8.78 -16.65 18.19
CA ASP A 214 -10.24 -16.81 18.25
C ASP A 214 -10.99 -15.47 18.24
N GLU A 215 -10.45 -14.42 18.89
CA GLU A 215 -11.07 -13.08 18.86
C GLU A 215 -11.12 -12.51 17.43
N VAL A 216 -10.07 -12.74 16.64
CA VAL A 216 -10.04 -12.32 15.22
C VAL A 216 -11.03 -13.15 14.41
N ARG A 217 -11.10 -14.47 14.63
CA ARG A 217 -12.08 -15.34 13.97
C ARG A 217 -13.51 -14.87 14.24
N GLU A 218 -13.84 -14.55 15.49
CA GLU A 218 -15.15 -14.01 15.85
C GLU A 218 -15.43 -12.67 15.18
N LEU A 219 -14.45 -11.77 15.13
CA LEU A 219 -14.59 -10.49 14.44
C LEU A 219 -14.83 -10.67 12.94
N LEU A 220 -14.08 -11.55 12.27
CA LEU A 220 -14.24 -11.86 10.85
C LEU A 220 -15.66 -12.39 10.55
N LEU A 221 -16.14 -13.35 11.34
CA LEU A 221 -17.50 -13.90 11.19
C LEU A 221 -18.58 -12.83 11.37
N ARG A 222 -18.37 -11.89 12.29
CA ARG A 222 -19.28 -10.76 12.50
C ARG A 222 -19.30 -9.82 11.30
N VAL A 223 -18.13 -9.45 10.78
CA VAL A 223 -18.01 -8.60 9.58
C VAL A 223 -18.64 -9.31 8.36
N MET A 224 -18.45 -10.61 8.21
CA MET A 224 -19.12 -11.39 7.14
C MET A 224 -20.65 -11.34 7.26
N ALA A 225 -21.20 -11.43 8.48
CA ALA A 225 -22.64 -11.29 8.68
C ALA A 225 -23.14 -9.89 8.25
N ASP A 226 -22.39 -8.83 8.54
CA ASP A 226 -22.71 -7.47 8.09
C ASP A 226 -22.76 -7.40 6.54
N PHE A 227 -21.82 -8.03 5.84
CA PHE A 227 -21.80 -8.08 4.37
C PHE A 227 -22.95 -8.89 3.76
N ARG A 228 -23.36 -9.99 4.38
CA ARG A 228 -24.53 -10.76 3.93
C ARG A 228 -25.80 -9.91 4.01
N ASN A 229 -26.01 -9.24 5.14
CA ASN A 229 -27.14 -8.33 5.32
C ASN A 229 -27.11 -7.16 4.33
N LEU A 230 -25.92 -6.64 4.02
CA LEU A 230 -25.76 -5.59 3.01
C LEU A 230 -26.16 -6.07 1.61
N GLY A 231 -25.79 -7.30 1.22
CA GLY A 231 -26.22 -7.90 -0.04
C GLY A 231 -27.74 -7.99 -0.17
N ASP A 232 -28.43 -8.34 0.92
CA ASP A 232 -29.89 -8.37 0.97
C ASP A 232 -30.53 -6.98 0.84
N LEU A 233 -29.84 -5.94 1.31
CA LEU A 233 -30.30 -4.55 1.18
C LEU A 233 -30.11 -3.99 -0.23
N LEU A 234 -29.02 -4.35 -0.91
CA LEU A 234 -28.72 -3.87 -2.27
C LEU A 234 -29.53 -4.58 -3.37
N THR A 235 -30.17 -5.71 -3.05
CA THR A 235 -31.00 -6.48 -3.97
C THR A 235 -32.51 -6.17 -3.84
N ARG A 236 -32.88 -5.30 -2.90
CA ARG A 236 -34.25 -4.76 -2.72
C ARG A 236 -34.40 -3.41 -3.40
#